data_AF-A0A486XTS8-F1
#
_entry.id   AF-A0A486XTS8-F1
#
_cell.length_a   1.000
_cell.length_b   1.000
_cell.length_c   1.000
_cell.angle_alpha   90.00
_cell.angle_beta   90.00
_cell.angle_gamma   90.00
#
_symmetry.space_group_name_H-M   'P 1'
#
loop_
_entity.id
_entity.type
_entity.pdbx_description
1 polymer ?
#
loop_
_entity_poly.entity_id
_entity_poly.type
_entity_poly.pdbx_seq_one_letter_code
_entity_poly.pdbx_strand_id
1 'polypeptide(L)' 'MSYQITLVENNLLPLPDKLCAELGINVCDILIFEIADDRTALVVRKHTDQTLDDEQLTKAGNLARVVSYKTE' A
#
# COMPACT_ATOMS: atom_id res chain seq x y z
N MET A 1 1.23 10.93 15.30
CA MET A 1 1.93 9.64 15.43
C MET A 1 2.55 9.33 14.08
N SER A 2 3.84 9.00 14.03
CA SER A 2 4.52 8.59 12.80
C SER A 2 4.75 7.07 12.83
N TYR A 3 4.45 6.40 11.73
CA TYR A 3 4.73 4.96 11.55
C TYR A 3 5.84 4.84 10.51
N GLN A 4 6.86 4.05 10.82
CA GLN A 4 7.88 3.67 9.85
C GLN A 4 7.57 2.26 9.38
N ILE A 5 7.32 2.13 8.09
CA ILE A 5 7.02 0.88 7.41
C ILE A 5 7.99 0.70 6.25
N THR A 6 8.50 -0.52 6.11
CA THR A 6 9.38 -0.90 5.00
C THR A 6 8.54 -1.70 4.02
N LEU A 7 8.51 -1.29 2.75
CA LEU A 7 7.93 -2.12 1.70
C LEU A 7 8.71 -3.42 1.58
N VAL A 8 7.99 -4.53 1.54
CA VAL A 8 8.56 -5.87 1.38
C VAL A 8 8.62 -6.18 -0.13
N GLU A 9 9.50 -7.12 -0.52
CA GLU A 9 9.59 -7.61 -1.91
C GLU A 9 8.19 -7.98 -2.47
N ASN A 10 8.02 -7.78 -3.78
CA ASN A 10 6.77 -7.95 -4.52
C ASN A 10 5.68 -6.90 -4.24
N ASN A 11 6.08 -5.66 -3.93
CA ASN A 11 5.17 -4.55 -3.67
C ASN A 11 4.13 -4.89 -2.59
N LEU A 12 4.57 -5.53 -1.51
CA LEU A 12 3.72 -5.80 -0.36
C LEU A 12 3.93 -4.69 0.67
N LEU A 13 2.83 -4.05 1.05
CA LEU A 13 2.81 -2.99 2.05
C LEU A 13 2.30 -3.57 3.37
N PRO A 14 3.19 -3.88 4.33
CA PRO A 14 2.76 -4.40 5.60
C PRO A 14 2.24 -3.24 6.46
N LEU A 15 0.94 -3.23 6.71
CA LEU A 15 0.30 -2.22 7.56
C LEU A 15 -0.20 -2.86 8.86
N PRO A 16 0.03 -2.21 10.01
CA PRO A 16 -0.55 -2.68 11.27
C PRO A 16 -2.07 -2.52 11.23
N ASP A 17 -2.80 -3.49 11.77
CA ASP A 17 -4.27 -3.54 11.73
C ASP A 17 -4.93 -2.26 12.28
N LYS A 18 -4.30 -1.64 13.27
CA LYS A 18 -4.77 -0.34 13.82
C LYS A 18 -4.75 0.76 12.76
N LEU A 19 -3.70 0.83 11.95
CA LEU A 19 -3.60 1.83 10.88
C LEU A 19 -4.57 1.50 9.73
N CYS A 20 -4.73 0.22 9.40
CA CYS A 20 -5.75 -0.23 8.46
C CYS A 20 -7.16 0.22 8.90
N ALA A 21 -7.52 0.02 10.16
CA ALA A 21 -8.81 0.43 10.71
C ALA A 21 -9.00 1.97 10.71
N GLU A 22 -7.99 2.72 11.12
CA GLU A 22 -8.03 4.20 11.13
C GLU A 22 -8.14 4.80 9.72
N LEU A 23 -7.49 4.18 8.72
CA LEU A 23 -7.52 4.63 7.32
C LEU A 23 -8.69 4.04 6.52
N GLY A 24 -9.45 3.10 7.08
CA GLY A 24 -10.52 2.39 6.37
C GLY A 24 -10.01 1.49 5.24
N ILE A 25 -8.80 0.94 5.37
CA ILE A 25 -8.15 0.05 4.40
C ILE A 25 -8.22 -1.38 4.94
N ASN A 26 -8.41 -2.38 4.07
CA ASN A 26 -8.43 -3.78 4.46
C ASN A 26 -7.16 -4.51 4.01
N VAL A 27 -6.86 -5.63 4.67
CA VAL A 27 -5.86 -6.57 4.17
C VAL A 27 -6.30 -7.07 2.78
N CYS A 28 -5.34 -7.22 1.89
CA CYS A 28 -5.48 -7.49 0.45
C CYS A 28 -5.95 -6.30 -0.41
N ASP A 29 -6.23 -5.13 0.15
CA ASP A 29 -6.49 -3.95 -0.68
C ASP A 29 -5.24 -3.54 -1.48
N ILE A 30 -5.44 -3.10 -2.70
CA ILE A 30 -4.44 -2.56 -3.61
C ILE A 30 -4.45 -1.04 -3.47
N LEU A 31 -3.28 -0.48 -3.20
CA LEU A 31 -3.02 0.94 -3.07
C LEU A 31 -2.11 1.41 -4.20
N ILE A 32 -2.38 2.61 -4.70
CA ILE A 32 -1.53 3.32 -5.66
C ILE A 32 -0.74 4.42 -4.94
N PHE A 33 0.55 4.49 -5.26
CA PHE A 33 1.48 5.48 -4.76
C PHE A 33 1.76 6.47 -5.88
N GLU A 34 1.35 7.71 -5.68
CA GLU A 34 1.52 8.79 -6.65
C GLU A 34 2.30 9.93 -6.01
N ILE A 35 3.16 10.58 -6.77
CA ILE A 35 3.83 11.79 -6.29
C ILE A 35 2.78 12.91 -6.30
N ALA A 36 2.67 13.65 -5.20
CA ALA A 36 1.82 14.84 -5.14
C ALA A 36 2.24 15.84 -6.23
N ASP A 37 1.32 16.67 -6.69
CA ASP A 37 1.60 17.65 -7.76
C ASP A 37 2.79 18.57 -7.43
N ASP A 38 2.96 18.90 -6.14
CA ASP A 38 4.04 19.73 -5.63
C ASP A 38 5.38 18.99 -5.47
N ARG A 39 5.40 17.67 -5.68
CA ARG A 39 6.55 16.75 -5.58
C ARG A 39 7.25 16.71 -4.21
N THR A 40 6.66 17.28 -3.16
CA THR A 40 7.24 17.18 -1.81
C THR A 40 6.64 16.03 -1.00
N ALA A 41 5.51 15.50 -1.44
CA ALA A 41 4.82 14.41 -0.77
C ALA A 41 4.50 13.25 -1.72
N LEU A 42 4.29 12.08 -1.11
CA LEU A 42 3.82 10.88 -1.76
C LEU A 42 2.41 10.59 -1.26
N VAL A 43 1.46 10.53 -2.19
CA VAL A 43 0.04 10.31 -1.91
C VAL A 43 -0.28 8.85 -2.13
N VAL A 44 -0.93 8.25 -1.15
CA VAL A 44 -1.39 6.86 -1.23
C VAL A 44 -2.91 6.88 -1.36
N ARG A 45 -3.43 6.18 -2.38
CA ARG A 45 -4.87 6.08 -2.63
C ARG A 45 -5.27 4.64 -2.86
N LYS A 46 -6.53 4.32 -2.57
CA LYS A 46 -7.08 3.00 -2.92
C LYS A 46 -7.21 2.89 -4.43
N HIS A 47 -6.63 1.85 -5.02
CA HIS A 47 -6.76 1.61 -6.45
C HIS A 47 -8.19 1.17 -6.79
N THR A 48 -8.71 1.57 -7.94
CA THR A 48 -10.07 1.22 -8.33
C THR A 48 -10.20 -0.26 -8.68
N ASP A 49 -9.18 -0.83 -9.32
CA ASP A 49 -9.14 -2.24 -9.66
C ASP A 49 -8.49 -3.06 -8.53
N GLN A 50 -9.29 -3.85 -7.83
CA GLN A 50 -8.84 -4.71 -6.73
C GLN A 50 -8.62 -6.15 -7.19
N THR A 51 -8.67 -6.41 -8.50
CA THR A 51 -8.59 -7.75 -9.09
C THR A 51 -7.23 -8.03 -9.74
N LEU A 52 -6.31 -7.05 -9.70
CA LEU A 52 -4.98 -7.18 -10.29
C LEU A 52 -4.17 -8.27 -9.60
N ASP A 53 -3.58 -9.15 -10.42
CA ASP A 53 -2.61 -10.15 -9.98
C ASP A 53 -1.22 -9.56 -9.68
N ASP A 54 -0.42 -10.31 -8.93
CA ASP A 54 0.92 -9.93 -8.47
C ASP A 54 1.87 -9.54 -9.62
N GLU A 55 1.70 -10.13 -10.80
CA GLU A 55 2.47 -9.79 -12.00
C GLU A 55 2.11 -8.39 -12.54
N GLN A 56 0.83 -7.99 -12.45
CA GLN A 56 0.35 -6.66 -12.85
C GLN A 56 0.80 -5.61 -11.83
N LEU A 57 0.73 -5.92 -10.53
CA LEU A 57 1.27 -5.08 -9.45
C LEU A 57 2.76 -4.80 -9.66
N THR A 58 3.54 -5.83 -9.97
CA THR A 58 4.98 -5.70 -10.23
C THR A 58 5.27 -4.89 -11.49
N LYS A 59 4.49 -5.08 -12.57
CA LYS A 59 4.61 -4.32 -13.82
C LYS A 59 4.27 -2.84 -13.66
N ALA A 60 3.30 -2.49 -12.81
CA ALA A 60 2.92 -1.11 -12.56
C ALA A 60 4.01 -0.33 -11.82
N GLY A 61 4.73 -0.99 -10.90
CA GLY A 61 5.85 -0.40 -10.14
C GLY A 61 5.45 0.63 -9.09
N ASN A 62 4.21 1.13 -9.12
CA ASN A 62 3.64 2.10 -8.18
C ASN A 62 2.37 1.61 -7.48
N LEU A 63 2.02 0.33 -7.63
CA LEU A 63 0.92 -0.33 -6.93
C LEU A 63 1.49 -1.25 -5.87
N ALA A 64 0.90 -1.25 -4.66
CA ALA A 64 1.23 -2.20 -3.61
C ALA A 64 -0.03 -2.84 -3.03
N ARG A 65 0.09 -4.10 -2.62
CA ARG A 65 -0.99 -4.83 -1.93
C ARG A 65 -0.77 -4.77 -0.42
N VAL A 66 -1.83 -4.45 0.32
CA VAL A 66 -1.81 -4.35 1.77
C VAL A 66 -1.76 -5.75 2.35
N VAL A 67 -0.78 -5.99 3.21
CA VAL A 67 -0.68 -7.23 3.98
C VAL A 67 -0.69 -6.90 5.46
N SER A 68 -1.23 -7.82 6.27
CA SER A 68 -1.18 -7.68 7.72
C SER A 68 0.28 -7.64 8.18
N TYR A 69 0.65 -6.59 8.92
CA TYR A 69 1.97 -6.51 9.55
C TYR A 69 2.05 -7.57 10.67
N LYS A 70 2.67 -8.72 10.38
CA LYS A 70 3.03 -9.69 11.41
C LYS A 70 4.31 -9.20 12.10
N THR A 71 4.18 -8.65 13.30
CA THR A 71 5.25 -8.72 14.28
C THR A 71 5.39 -10.19 14.69
N GLU A 72 6.42 -10.88 14.18
CA GLU A 72 6.95 -12.08 14.83
C GLU A 72 7.61 -11.71 16.17
#